data_AF-A0A9P4PYK7-F1
#
_entry.id   AF-A0A9P4PYK7-F1
#
_cell.length_a   1.000
_cell.length_b   1.000
_cell.length_c   1.000
_cell.angle_alpha   90.00
_cell.angle_beta   90.00
_cell.angle_gamma   90.00
#
_symmetry.space_group_name_H-M   'P 1'
#
loop_
_entity.id
_entity.type
_entity.pdbx_description
1 polymer ?
#
loop_
_entity_poly.entity_id
_entity_poly.type
_entity_poly.pdbx_seq_one_letter_code
_entity_poly.pdbx_strand_id
1 'polypeptide(L)'
;VKSVCRSLTYPVVVITTRDSQPDRPVPLEVLCRGVTVSSFSTVAMNPGPFVTFNLRSDSRTLQAIKKTEEVMIHVLAATPAGARLANVFTK
;
A
#
# COMPACT_ATOMS: atom_id res chain seq x y z
N VAL A 1 13.34 2.26 19.49
CA VAL A 1 12.70 1.23 18.61
C VAL A 1 12.72 1.63 17.14
N LYS A 2 12.06 2.73 16.70
CA LYS A 2 12.08 3.15 15.28
C LYS A 2 13.48 3.35 14.69
N SER A 3 14.42 3.91 15.45
CA SER A 3 15.82 4.09 15.03
C SER A 3 16.55 2.77 14.80
N VAL A 4 16.28 1.77 15.63
CA VAL A 4 16.87 0.42 15.51
C VAL A 4 16.35 -0.28 14.27
N CYS A 5 15.04 -0.19 14.00
CA CYS A 5 14.48 -0.80 12.78
C CYS A 5 15.11 -0.20 11.51
N ARG A 6 15.44 1.09 11.48
CA ARG A 6 16.03 1.76 10.29
C ARG A 6 17.39 1.22 9.85
N SER A 7 18.08 0.39 10.65
CA SER A 7 19.31 -0.28 10.20
C SER A 7 19.06 -1.46 9.26
N LEU A 8 17.83 -1.96 9.19
CA LEU A 8 17.44 -3.06 8.33
C LEU A 8 16.99 -2.55 6.96
N THR A 9 17.36 -3.28 5.91
CA THR A 9 16.88 -3.03 4.55
C THR A 9 15.42 -3.49 4.45
N TYR A 10 14.54 -2.59 4.03
CA TYR A 10 13.14 -2.89 3.76
C TYR A 10 12.79 -2.55 2.31
N PRO A 11 11.89 -3.32 1.68
CA PRO A 11 11.34 -2.92 0.40
C PRO A 11 10.52 -1.64 0.56
N VAL A 12 10.46 -0.83 -0.50
CA VAL A 12 9.54 0.31 -0.59
C VAL A 12 8.44 -0.06 -1.59
N VAL A 13 7.24 -0.20 -1.07
CA VAL A 13 6.09 -0.71 -1.82
C VAL A 13 4.95 0.29 -1.74
N VAL A 14 4.30 0.56 -2.87
CA VAL A 14 3.05 1.33 -2.88
C VAL A 14 1.90 0.35 -2.95
N ILE A 15 0.99 0.46 -1.98
CA ILE A 15 -0.25 -0.28 -1.94
C ILE A 15 -1.34 0.63 -2.47
N THR A 16 -2.11 0.17 -3.46
CA THR A 16 -3.24 0.91 -4.01
C THR A 16 -4.51 0.10 -3.95
N THR A 17 -5.64 0.80 -3.82
CA THR A 17 -6.99 0.22 -3.86
C THR A 17 -7.97 1.26 -4.40
N ARG A 18 -9.21 0.86 -4.62
CA ARG A 18 -10.32 1.73 -4.95
C ARG A 18 -11.36 1.64 -3.84
N ASP A 19 -11.96 2.77 -3.49
CA ASP A 19 -13.18 2.81 -2.66
C ASP A 19 -14.38 2.34 -3.51
N SER A 20 -15.44 1.90 -2.85
CA SER A 20 -16.65 1.46 -3.55
C SER A 20 -17.25 2.62 -4.36
N GLN A 21 -17.60 2.35 -5.62
CA GLN A 21 -18.17 3.38 -6.49
C GLN A 21 -19.53 3.85 -5.91
N PRO A 22 -19.71 5.15 -5.64
CA PRO A 22 -20.99 5.68 -5.20
C PRO A 22 -22.01 5.71 -6.36
N ASP A 23 -23.30 5.77 -6.02
CA ASP A 23 -24.41 5.86 -7.00
C ASP A 23 -24.31 7.08 -7.93
N ARG A 24 -23.59 8.12 -7.49
CA ARG A 24 -23.32 9.31 -8.31
C ARG A 24 -21.94 9.18 -8.97
N PRO A 25 -21.77 9.64 -10.22
CA PRO A 25 -20.46 9.67 -10.84
C PRO A 25 -19.54 10.62 -10.06
N VAL A 26 -18.46 10.06 -9.51
CA VAL A 26 -17.41 10.78 -8.80
C VAL A 26 -16.10 10.59 -9.57
N PRO A 27 -15.23 11.61 -9.67
CA PRO A 27 -13.94 11.47 -10.32
C PRO A 27 -13.13 10.31 -9.71
N LEU A 28 -12.47 9.52 -10.58
CA LEU A 28 -11.62 8.39 -10.19
C LEU A 28 -10.57 8.76 -9.14
N GLU A 29 -10.03 9.98 -9.22
CA GLU A 29 -9.04 10.53 -8.29
C GLU A 29 -9.51 10.53 -6.83
N VAL A 30 -10.82 10.66 -6.61
CA VAL A 30 -11.42 10.68 -5.26
C VAL A 30 -11.61 9.26 -4.72
N LEU A 31 -11.82 8.28 -5.60
CA LEU A 31 -12.06 6.87 -5.28
C LEU A 31 -10.75 6.09 -5.12
N CYS A 32 -9.69 6.49 -5.81
CA CYS A 32 -8.39 5.84 -5.71
C CYS A 32 -7.70 6.20 -4.39
N ARG A 33 -7.19 5.18 -3.70
CA ARG A 33 -6.39 5.33 -2.48
C ARG A 33 -5.04 4.65 -2.67
N GLY A 34 -4.01 5.23 -2.07
CA GLY A 34 -2.70 4.61 -2.06
C GLY A 34 -1.90 4.97 -0.82
N VAL A 35 -0.95 4.12 -0.46
CA VAL A 35 -0.06 4.32 0.69
C VAL A 35 1.26 3.61 0.47
N THR A 36 2.35 4.28 0.82
CA THR A 36 3.70 3.70 0.84
C THR A 36 3.92 2.94 2.13
N VAL A 37 4.36 1.69 2.02
CA VAL A 37 4.70 0.84 3.17
C VAL A 37 6.10 0.25 2.99
N SER A 38 6.77 0.05 4.14
CA SER A 38 8.02 -0.71 4.22
C SER A 38 7.87 -2.03 4.98
N SER A 39 6.63 -2.37 5.38
CA SER A 39 6.28 -3.56 6.15
C SER A 39 5.87 -4.76 5.28
N PHE A 40 6.08 -4.67 3.96
CA PHE A 40 5.68 -5.71 3.01
C PHE A 40 6.58 -6.94 3.10
N SER A 41 5.98 -8.12 3.25
CA SER A 41 6.69 -9.40 3.25
C SER A 41 5.82 -10.52 2.68
N THR A 42 6.44 -11.54 2.11
CA THR A 42 5.80 -12.82 1.79
C THR A 42 5.74 -13.69 3.05
N VAL A 43 4.59 -14.31 3.29
CA VAL A 43 4.34 -15.24 4.39
C VAL A 43 4.46 -16.68 3.91
N ALA A 44 3.88 -17.02 2.76
CA ALA A 44 3.92 -18.35 2.17
C ALA A 44 3.79 -18.29 0.65
N MET A 45 4.29 -19.31 -0.04
CA MET A 45 4.11 -19.48 -1.49
C MET A 45 3.15 -20.64 -1.84
N ASN A 46 2.86 -21.53 -0.89
CA ASN A 46 2.02 -22.71 -1.05
C ASN A 46 1.05 -22.79 0.14
N PRO A 47 -0.27 -23.03 -0.04
CA PRO A 47 -1.01 -23.35 -1.28
C PRO A 47 -1.21 -22.17 -2.25
N GLY A 48 -0.75 -20.98 -1.90
CA GLY A 48 -0.72 -19.82 -2.79
C GLY A 48 0.17 -18.73 -2.19
N PRO A 49 0.44 -17.65 -2.95
CA PRO A 49 1.21 -16.53 -2.44
C PRO A 49 0.41 -15.77 -1.38
N PHE A 50 0.84 -15.87 -0.13
CA PHE A 50 0.35 -15.07 0.98
C PHE A 50 1.35 -13.97 1.28
N VAL A 51 0.87 -12.74 1.39
CA VAL A 51 1.68 -11.57 1.72
C VAL A 51 1.09 -10.84 2.91
N THR A 52 1.91 -10.06 3.59
CA THR A 52 1.49 -9.22 4.72
C THR A 52 2.09 -7.83 4.60
N PHE A 53 1.36 -6.85 5.10
CA PHE A 53 1.79 -5.47 5.25
C PHE A 53 0.94 -4.80 6.33
N ASN A 54 1.49 -3.78 6.97
CA ASN A 54 0.83 -3.09 8.08
C ASN A 54 0.26 -1.74 7.61
N LEU A 55 -1.00 -1.49 7.94
CA LEU A 55 -1.66 -0.19 7.80
C LEU A 55 -2.07 0.32 9.19
N ARG A 56 -2.13 1.65 9.34
CA ARG A 56 -2.72 2.24 10.54
C ARG A 56 -4.21 1.87 10.62
N SER A 57 -4.71 1.67 11.83
CA SER A 57 -6.12 1.34 12.08
C SER A 57 -7.09 2.44 11.59
N ASP A 58 -6.65 3.69 11.60
CA ASP A 58 -7.38 4.87 11.10
C ASP A 58 -7.14 5.17 9.60
N SER A 59 -6.44 4.29 8.87
CA SER A 59 -6.15 4.49 7.45
C SER A 59 -7.41 4.39 6.58
N ARG A 60 -7.65 5.40 5.75
CA ARG A 60 -8.70 5.35 4.70
C ARG A 60 -8.44 4.24 3.68
N THR A 61 -7.17 3.95 3.38
CA THR A 61 -6.79 2.83 2.50
C THR A 61 -7.19 1.50 3.11
N LEU A 62 -7.01 1.31 4.42
CA LEU A 62 -7.48 0.11 5.12
C LEU A 62 -9.01 -0.03 5.08
N GLN A 63 -9.74 1.08 5.26
CA GLN A 63 -11.19 1.07 5.16
C GLN A 63 -11.68 0.69 3.76
N ALA A 64 -11.04 1.19 2.70
CA ALA A 64 -11.37 0.82 1.33
C ALA A 64 -11.08 -0.67 1.06
N ILE A 65 -9.89 -1.17 1.43
CA ILE A 65 -9.53 -2.59 1.28
C ILE A 65 -10.53 -3.50 2.01
N LYS A 66 -10.98 -3.14 3.21
CA LYS A 66 -11.97 -3.93 3.96
C LYS A 66 -13.34 -4.00 3.28
N LYS A 67 -13.69 -3.01 2.45
CA LYS A 67 -14.97 -2.97 1.75
C LYS A 67 -14.90 -3.70 0.41
N THR A 68 -13.81 -3.54 -0.32
CA THR A 68 -13.66 -4.06 -1.69
C THR A 68 -12.96 -5.40 -1.74
N GLU A 69 -12.20 -5.74 -0.69
CA GLU A 69 -11.29 -6.91 -0.65
C GLU A 69 -10.25 -6.90 -1.78
N GLU A 70 -10.08 -5.75 -2.44
CA GLU A 70 -9.20 -5.58 -3.58
C GLU A 70 -7.99 -4.71 -3.22
N VAL A 71 -6.82 -5.18 -3.63
CA VAL A 71 -5.56 -4.47 -3.46
C VAL A 71 -4.61 -4.76 -4.60
N MET A 72 -3.82 -3.76 -4.98
CA MET A 72 -2.70 -3.91 -5.90
C MET A 72 -1.41 -3.46 -5.23
N ILE A 73 -0.38 -4.29 -5.40
CA ILE A 73 0.94 -4.15 -4.78
C ILE A 73 1.93 -3.73 -5.85
N HIS A 74 2.53 -2.56 -5.69
CA HIS A 74 3.53 -2.01 -6.61
C HIS A 74 4.91 -2.02 -5.96
N VAL A 75 5.76 -2.96 -6.35
CA VAL A 75 7.16 -3.01 -5.91
C VAL A 75 7.97 -2.02 -6.74
N LEU A 76 8.49 -0.97 -6.09
CA LEU A 76 9.16 0.11 -6.80
C LEU A 76 10.61 -0.22 -7.12
N ALA A 77 11.05 0.15 -8.33
CA ALA A 77 12.45 0.11 -8.70
C ALA A 77 13.27 1.13 -7.91
N ALA A 78 14.51 0.76 -7.56
CA ALA A 78 15.47 1.60 -6.84
C ALA A 78 16.03 2.74 -7.71
N THR A 79 15.15 3.66 -8.11
CA THR A 79 15.45 4.80 -8.99
C THR A 79 14.98 6.10 -8.34
N PRO A 80 15.51 7.27 -8.76
CA PRO A 80 15.00 8.56 -8.30
C PRO A 80 13.51 8.75 -8.57
N ALA A 81 12.98 8.21 -9.67
CA ALA A 81 11.57 8.24 -9.99
C ALA A 81 10.74 7.40 -9.00
N GLY A 82 11.20 6.19 -8.69
CA GLY A 82 10.58 5.33 -7.66
C GLY A 82 10.56 6.00 -6.29
N ALA A 83 11.67 6.62 -5.88
CA ALA A 83 11.75 7.36 -4.62
C ALA A 83 10.75 8.53 -4.57
N ARG A 84 10.61 9.30 -5.66
CA ARG A 84 9.60 10.37 -5.75
C ARG A 84 8.18 9.82 -5.66
N LEU A 85 7.88 8.74 -6.38
CA LEU A 85 6.56 8.12 -6.35
C LEU A 85 6.20 7.62 -4.95
N ALA A 86 7.13 6.94 -4.28
CA ALA A 86 6.96 6.51 -2.90
C ALA A 86 6.64 7.69 -1.98
N ASN A 87 7.39 8.79 -2.10
CA ASN A 87 7.21 9.98 -1.27
C ASN A 87 5.80 10.60 -1.40
N VAL A 88 5.22 10.60 -2.60
CA VAL A 88 3.85 11.09 -2.84
C VAL A 88 2.81 10.35 -1.99
N PHE A 89 3.02 9.05 -1.75
CA PHE A 89 2.09 8.19 -0.99
C PHE A 89 2.47 8.00 0.49
N THR A 90 3.32 8.86 1.06
CA THR A 90 3.72 8.76 2.49
C THR A 90 2.75 9.43 3.46
N LYS A 91 1.72 10.12 2.95
CA LYS A 91 0.75 10.91 3.72
C LYS A 91 -0.60 10.22 3.85
#